data_AF-A0A0Q5W095-F1
#
_entry.id   AF-A0A0Q5W095-F1
#
_cell.length_a   1.000
_cell.length_b   1.000
_cell.length_c   1.000
_cell.angle_alpha   90.00
_cell.angle_beta   90.00
_cell.angle_gamma   90.00
#
_symmetry.space_group_name_H-M   'P 1'
#
loop_
_entity.id
_entity.type
_entity.pdbx_description
1 polymer ?
#
loop_
_entity_poly.entity_id
_entity_poly.type
_entity_poly.pdbx_seq_one_letter_code
_entity_poly.pdbx_strand_id
1 'polypeptide(L)'
;MAKIPEMTKHRGFPAGLSGTQWQFTLRRANSKVTVLGQWRRHPTLDKSVGLADTAFVHSLWHYFGTEPFERGNLDGERLSRLFGREILPAERDFDPASYQALLKLNEPLARKNFPDAFVDVLDV
;
A
#
# COMPACT_ATOMS: atom_id res chain seq x y z
N MET A 1 26.21 3.65 14.63
CA MET A 1 24.96 4.19 14.07
C MET A 1 24.43 3.19 13.05
N ALA A 2 23.23 2.64 13.22
CA ALA A 2 22.64 1.79 12.20
C ALA A 2 22.42 2.63 10.93
N LYS A 3 22.89 2.13 9.77
CA LYS A 3 22.68 2.80 8.49
C LYS A 3 21.17 2.85 8.24
N ILE A 4 20.63 4.06 8.10
CA ILE A 4 19.21 4.22 7.76
C ILE A 4 19.04 3.67 6.34
N PRO A 5 18.11 2.72 6.12
CA PRO A 5 17.93 2.17 4.79
C PRO A 5 17.42 3.26 3.83
N GLU A 6 17.88 3.23 2.58
CA GLU A 6 17.38 4.13 1.54
C GLU A 6 15.92 3.80 1.23
N MET A 7 15.09 4.83 1.13
CA MET A 7 13.64 4.69 0.96
C MET A 7 13.12 5.77 0.02
N THR A 8 12.61 5.34 -1.12
CA THR A 8 12.00 6.21 -2.12
C THR A 8 10.80 6.96 -1.57
N LYS A 9 10.67 8.23 -1.94
CA LYS A 9 9.56 9.10 -1.53
C LYS A 9 8.62 9.32 -2.72
N HIS A 10 7.44 8.72 -2.68
CA HIS A 10 6.41 8.92 -3.70
C HIS A 10 5.78 10.30 -3.55
N ARG A 11 6.39 11.31 -4.18
CA ARG A 11 5.92 12.70 -4.13
C ARG A 11 4.63 12.83 -4.94
N GLY A 12 3.59 13.38 -4.33
CA GLY A 12 2.26 13.48 -4.93
C GLY A 12 1.34 12.31 -4.58
N PHE A 13 1.86 11.24 -3.94
CA PHE A 13 1.02 10.20 -3.38
C PHE A 13 0.26 10.73 -2.15
N PRO A 14 -1.05 10.46 -2.01
CA PRO A 14 -1.83 10.90 -0.85
C PRO A 14 -1.22 10.45 0.48
N ALA A 15 -1.12 11.37 1.44
CA ALA A 15 -0.45 11.07 2.71
C ALA A 15 -1.25 10.10 3.60
N GLY A 16 -2.57 10.06 3.44
CA GLY A 16 -3.51 9.30 4.26
C GLY A 16 -4.95 9.63 3.93
N LEU A 17 -5.88 9.04 4.69
CA LEU A 17 -7.30 9.33 4.60
C LEU A 17 -7.66 10.57 5.43
N SER A 18 -8.09 11.64 4.75
CA SER A 18 -8.49 12.92 5.37
C SER A 18 -9.51 12.74 6.50
N GLY A 19 -9.38 13.54 7.56
CA GLY A 19 -10.28 13.46 8.72
C GLY A 19 -10.07 12.23 9.62
N THR A 20 -9.08 11.38 9.32
CA THR A 20 -8.77 10.19 10.11
C THR A 20 -7.29 10.12 10.50
N GLN A 21 -6.95 9.16 11.36
CA GLN A 21 -5.57 8.85 11.72
C GLN A 21 -4.86 7.94 10.70
N TRP A 22 -5.56 7.44 9.69
CA TRP A 22 -5.02 6.46 8.74
C TRP A 22 -4.04 7.12 7.78
N GLN A 23 -2.74 6.86 7.98
CA GLN A 23 -1.67 7.29 7.09
C GLN A 23 -1.40 6.22 6.04
N PHE A 24 -1.01 6.66 4.85
CA PHE A 24 -0.60 5.79 3.75
C PHE A 24 0.89 5.82 3.47
N THR A 25 1.60 6.83 4.02
CA THR A 25 3.03 6.98 3.79
C THR A 25 3.82 7.28 5.06
N LEU A 26 5.07 6.84 5.06
CA LEU A 26 6.05 7.04 6.12
C LEU A 26 6.84 8.33 5.91
N ARG A 27 7.03 9.10 6.99
CA ARG A 27 7.84 10.34 6.98
C ARG A 27 9.34 10.08 6.89
N ARG A 28 9.82 8.96 7.42
CA ARG A 28 11.23 8.55 7.40
C ARG A 28 11.34 7.02 7.35
N ALA A 29 12.46 6.52 6.83
CA ALA A 29 12.75 5.09 6.91
C ALA A 29 12.92 4.66 8.36
N ASN A 30 12.48 3.44 8.67
CA ASN A 30 12.63 2.84 9.98
C ASN A 30 13.72 1.75 9.91
N SER A 31 14.54 1.63 10.95
CA SER A 31 15.49 0.52 11.08
C SER A 31 14.78 -0.81 11.32
N LYS A 32 13.58 -0.78 11.91
CA LYS A 32 12.68 -1.93 12.05
C LYS A 32 11.60 -1.83 11.00
N VAL A 33 11.88 -2.37 9.82
CA VAL A 33 10.93 -2.35 8.70
C VAL A 33 9.82 -3.37 8.93
N THR A 34 8.57 -2.99 8.67
CA THR A 34 7.44 -3.92 8.67
C THR A 34 7.64 -4.92 7.53
N VAL A 35 7.85 -6.20 7.85
CA VAL A 35 7.98 -7.25 6.85
C VAL A 35 6.63 -7.48 6.20
N LEU A 36 6.56 -7.36 4.88
CA LEU A 36 5.31 -7.58 4.15
C LEU A 36 4.87 -9.04 4.28
N GLY A 37 3.63 -9.25 4.70
CA GLY A 37 3.02 -10.57 4.82
C GLY A 37 1.58 -10.55 4.35
N GLN A 38 1.00 -11.72 4.12
CA GLN A 38 -0.39 -11.84 3.71
C GLN A 38 -1.32 -11.78 4.92
N TRP A 39 -1.74 -10.57 5.31
CA TRP A 39 -2.57 -10.39 6.49
C TRP A 39 -4.06 -10.57 6.18
N ARG A 40 -4.76 -11.27 7.07
CA ARG A 40 -6.20 -11.51 6.94
C ARG A 40 -6.96 -10.19 7.13
N ARG A 41 -7.85 -9.85 6.17
CA ARG A 41 -8.84 -8.79 6.34
C ARG A 41 -10.00 -9.36 7.16
N HIS A 42 -10.10 -9.00 8.44
CA HIS A 42 -11.16 -9.48 9.32
C HIS A 42 -12.45 -8.66 9.10
N PRO A 43 -13.61 -9.32 8.91
CA PRO A 43 -14.89 -8.61 8.74
C PRO A 43 -15.31 -7.78 9.96
N THR A 44 -14.77 -8.09 11.13
CA THR A 44 -15.04 -7.40 12.40
C THR A 44 -14.18 -6.16 12.62
N LEU A 45 -13.32 -5.78 11.66
CA LEU A 45 -12.54 -4.55 11.75
C LEU A 45 -13.46 -3.33 11.65
N ASP A 46 -13.03 -2.24 12.27
CA ASP A 46 -13.73 -0.96 12.22
C ASP A 46 -13.97 -0.50 10.78
N LYS A 47 -15.13 0.14 10.52
CA LYS A 47 -15.51 0.57 9.17
C LYS A 47 -14.48 1.52 8.55
N SER A 48 -13.86 2.40 9.35
CA SER A 48 -12.84 3.33 8.86
C SER A 48 -11.58 2.61 8.35
N VAL A 49 -11.28 1.43 8.88
CA VAL A 49 -10.18 0.58 8.42
C VAL A 49 -10.45 0.10 6.99
N GLY A 50 -11.69 -0.33 6.71
CA GLY A 50 -12.13 -0.74 5.38
C GLY A 50 -12.12 0.41 4.38
N LEU A 51 -12.66 1.58 4.77
CA LEU A 51 -12.60 2.79 3.94
C LEU A 51 -11.16 3.18 3.59
N ALA A 52 -10.26 3.10 4.56
CA ALA A 52 -8.85 3.39 4.33
C ALA A 52 -8.16 2.34 3.42
N ASP A 53 -8.64 1.09 3.35
CA ASP A 53 -8.14 0.14 2.35
C ASP A 53 -8.56 0.53 0.94
N THR A 54 -9.85 0.83 0.78
CA THR A 54 -10.42 1.29 -0.49
C THR A 54 -9.70 2.55 -0.98
N ALA A 55 -9.53 3.55 -0.11
CA ALA A 55 -8.83 4.79 -0.44
C ALA A 55 -7.35 4.58 -0.75
N PHE A 56 -6.69 3.62 -0.09
CA PHE A 56 -5.31 3.27 -0.41
C PHE A 56 -5.20 2.58 -1.77
N VAL A 57 -6.09 1.63 -2.10
CA VAL A 57 -6.15 1.00 -3.43
C VAL A 57 -6.42 2.04 -4.52
N HIS A 58 -7.34 2.97 -4.28
CA HIS A 58 -7.62 4.08 -5.19
C HIS A 58 -6.37 4.92 -5.44
N SER A 59 -5.67 5.30 -4.36
CA SER A 59 -4.41 6.05 -4.45
C SER A 59 -3.33 5.29 -5.23
N LEU A 60 -3.22 3.97 -5.04
CA LEU A 60 -2.26 3.14 -5.79
C LEU A 60 -2.61 3.08 -7.27
N TRP A 61 -3.89 2.88 -7.61
CA TRP A 61 -4.35 2.84 -8.99
C TRP A 61 -4.10 4.15 -9.72
N HIS A 62 -4.48 5.29 -9.13
CA HIS A 62 -4.33 6.59 -9.77
C HIS A 62 -2.88 7.06 -9.86
N TYR A 63 -2.02 6.63 -8.93
CA TYR A 63 -0.62 7.05 -8.92
C TYR A 63 0.30 6.13 -9.75
N PHE A 64 0.11 4.80 -9.68
CA PHE A 64 0.99 3.82 -10.33
C PHE A 64 0.31 3.04 -11.47
N GLY A 65 -1.01 2.93 -11.47
CA GLY A 65 -1.74 2.07 -12.39
C GLY A 65 -1.36 0.60 -12.23
N THR A 66 -1.03 -0.05 -13.35
CA THR A 66 -0.54 -1.44 -13.40
C THR A 66 0.98 -1.57 -13.42
N GLU A 67 1.70 -0.45 -13.49
CA GLU A 67 3.16 -0.48 -13.61
C GLU A 67 3.81 -0.94 -12.30
N PRO A 68 4.94 -1.66 -12.36
CA PRO A 68 5.74 -1.95 -11.18
C PRO A 68 6.20 -0.68 -10.47
N PHE A 69 6.20 -0.70 -9.14
CA PHE A 69 6.66 0.41 -8.30
C PHE A 69 7.45 -0.10 -7.10
N GLU A 70 8.41 0.68 -6.63
CA GLU A 70 9.10 0.40 -5.38
C GLU A 70 8.16 0.55 -4.19
N ARG A 71 8.27 -0.33 -3.19
CA ARG A 71 7.58 -0.19 -1.90
C ARG A 71 7.75 1.21 -1.31
N GLY A 72 8.97 1.75 -1.37
CA GLY A 72 9.32 3.10 -0.95
C GLY A 72 8.75 3.47 0.41
N ASN A 73 8.12 4.63 0.49
CA ASN A 73 7.55 5.13 1.73
C ASN A 73 6.10 4.70 1.97
N LEU A 74 5.56 3.73 1.24
CA LEU A 74 4.20 3.25 1.46
C LEU A 74 4.08 2.52 2.82
N ASP A 75 2.91 2.64 3.44
CA ASP A 75 2.62 2.01 4.71
C ASP A 75 2.66 0.47 4.60
N GLY A 76 3.53 -0.15 5.38
CA GLY A 76 3.78 -1.58 5.32
C GLY A 76 2.63 -2.44 5.85
N GLU A 77 1.88 -1.94 6.83
CA GLU A 77 0.71 -2.64 7.37
C GLU A 77 -0.41 -2.67 6.34
N ARG A 78 -0.69 -1.53 5.71
CA ARG A 78 -1.68 -1.41 4.65
C ARG A 78 -1.32 -2.28 3.45
N LEU A 79 -0.05 -2.25 3.02
CA LEU A 79 0.46 -3.15 1.99
C LEU A 79 0.24 -4.62 2.37
N SER A 80 0.56 -5.03 3.60
CA SER A 80 0.38 -6.41 4.07
C SER A 80 -1.08 -6.88 4.02
N ARG A 81 -2.04 -5.96 4.18
CA ARG A 81 -3.47 -6.30 4.07
C ARG A 81 -3.91 -6.55 2.62
N LEU A 82 -3.15 -6.10 1.63
CA LEU A 82 -3.41 -6.31 0.20
C LEU A 82 -2.45 -7.32 -0.45
N PHE A 83 -1.32 -7.58 0.21
CA PHE A 83 -0.23 -8.39 -0.32
C PHE A 83 -0.67 -9.85 -0.54
N GLY A 84 -0.20 -10.44 -1.65
CA GLY A 84 -0.57 -11.79 -2.09
C GLY A 84 -1.92 -11.88 -2.81
N ARG A 85 -2.66 -10.77 -2.91
CA ARG A 85 -3.94 -10.70 -3.62
C ARG A 85 -3.92 -9.54 -4.61
N GLU A 86 -4.25 -8.34 -4.12
CA GLU A 86 -4.33 -7.13 -4.91
C GLU A 86 -2.94 -6.53 -5.14
N ILE A 87 -1.99 -6.78 -4.24
CA ILE A 87 -0.58 -6.39 -4.42
C ILE A 87 0.27 -7.64 -4.52
N LEU A 88 1.09 -7.71 -5.56
CA LEU A 88 1.97 -8.83 -5.83
C LEU A 88 3.43 -8.35 -5.92
N PRO A 89 4.39 -9.22 -5.61
CA PRO A 89 5.78 -8.95 -5.95
C PRO A 89 5.92 -8.80 -7.47
N ALA A 90 6.70 -7.82 -7.91
CA ALA A 90 7.00 -7.57 -9.32
C ALA A 90 8.39 -8.09 -9.73
N GLU A 91 9.11 -8.73 -8.81
CA GLU A 91 10.44 -9.30 -9.01
C GLU A 91 10.51 -10.75 -8.51
N ARG A 92 11.50 -11.51 -8.99
CA ARG A 92 11.68 -12.93 -8.63
C ARG A 92 12.29 -13.10 -7.24
N ASP A 93 13.29 -12.30 -6.91
CA ASP A 93 14.05 -12.36 -5.64
C ASP A 93 13.53 -11.30 -4.65
N PHE A 94 12.22 -11.33 -4.42
CA PHE A 94 11.52 -10.32 -3.63
C PHE A 94 11.89 -10.36 -2.14
N ASP A 95 12.37 -9.24 -1.60
CA ASP A 95 12.62 -9.06 -0.17
C ASP A 95 11.46 -8.30 0.50
N PRO A 96 10.61 -8.99 1.32
CA PRO A 96 9.48 -8.34 2.00
C PRO A 96 9.88 -7.28 3.03
N ALA A 97 11.15 -7.22 3.44
CA ALA A 97 11.67 -6.22 4.38
C ALA A 97 12.36 -5.03 3.68
N SER A 98 12.58 -5.09 2.36
CA SER A 98 13.26 -4.02 1.62
C SER A 98 12.31 -2.88 1.25
N TYR A 99 12.79 -1.64 1.40
CA TYR A 99 12.11 -0.45 0.88
C TYR A 99 12.23 -0.30 -0.64
N GLN A 100 13.17 -1.00 -1.27
CA GLN A 100 13.39 -0.99 -2.72
C GLN A 100 12.65 -2.15 -3.41
N ALA A 101 11.98 -3.01 -2.64
CA ALA A 101 11.26 -4.16 -3.19
C ALA A 101 10.21 -3.71 -4.20
N LEU A 102 10.18 -4.36 -5.37
CA LEU A 102 9.25 -4.01 -6.43
C LEU A 102 7.91 -4.73 -6.24
N LEU A 103 6.84 -3.95 -6.30
CA LEU A 103 5.46 -4.36 -6.15
C LEU A 103 4.67 -3.97 -7.40
N LYS A 104 3.54 -4.63 -7.63
CA LYS A 104 2.58 -4.25 -8.67
C LYS A 104 1.15 -4.51 -8.23
N LEU A 105 0.22 -3.72 -8.76
CA LEU A 105 -1.21 -3.90 -8.56
C LEU A 105 -1.74 -5.00 -9.49
N ASN A 106 -2.38 -6.01 -8.90
CA ASN A 106 -3.19 -6.99 -9.60
C ASN A 106 -4.57 -6.40 -9.88
N GLU A 107 -4.67 -5.62 -10.96
CA GLU A 107 -5.88 -4.88 -11.32
C GLU A 107 -7.15 -5.76 -11.36
N PRO A 108 -7.18 -6.94 -12.01
CA PRO A 108 -8.40 -7.75 -12.06
C PRO A 108 -8.96 -8.10 -10.68
N LEU A 109 -8.07 -8.47 -9.74
CA LEU A 109 -8.48 -8.83 -8.39
C LEU A 109 -8.78 -7.60 -7.53
N ALA A 110 -8.04 -6.50 -7.73
CA ALA A 110 -8.30 -5.23 -7.07
C ALA A 110 -9.68 -4.68 -7.45
N ARG A 111 -10.05 -4.67 -8.74
CA ARG A 111 -11.39 -4.27 -9.22
C ARG A 111 -12.50 -5.11 -8.62
N LYS A 112 -12.28 -6.42 -8.50
CA LYS A 112 -13.26 -7.34 -7.90
C LYS A 112 -13.45 -7.09 -6.41
N ASN A 113 -12.37 -6.84 -5.67
CA ASN A 113 -12.39 -6.76 -4.22
C ASN A 113 -12.64 -5.34 -3.69
N PHE A 114 -12.34 -4.32 -4.49
CA PHE A 114 -12.47 -2.90 -4.18
C PHE A 114 -13.05 -2.14 -5.38
N PRO A 115 -14.28 -2.45 -5.81
CA PRO A 115 -14.87 -1.82 -7.00
C PRO A 115 -14.92 -0.29 -6.88
N ASP A 116 -15.22 0.22 -5.67
CA ASP A 116 -15.29 1.66 -5.39
C ASP A 116 -13.94 2.36 -5.51
N ALA A 117 -12.82 1.63 -5.47
CA ALA A 117 -11.49 2.23 -5.61
C ALA A 117 -11.15 2.65 -7.05
N PHE A 118 -11.98 2.33 -8.03
CA PHE A 118 -11.72 2.57 -9.46
C PHE A 118 -12.60 3.65 -10.09
N VAL A 119 -13.40 4.35 -9.27
CA VAL A 119 -14.11 5.55 -9.72
C VAL A 119 -13.13 6.72 -9.85
N ASP A 120 -13.49 7.71 -10.68
CA ASP A 120 -12.66 8.91 -10.89
C ASP A 120 -12.55 9.74 -9.60
N VAL A 121 -13.65 9.83 -8.84
CA VAL A 121 -13.73 10.55 -7.57
C VAL A 121 -14.25 9.62 -6.49
N LEU A 122 -13.41 9.33 -5.49
CA LEU A 122 -13.78 8.50 -4.36
C LEU A 122 -14.31 9.38 -3.21
N ASP A 123 -15.59 9.24 -2.90
CA ASP A 123 -16.22 9.83 -1.72
C ASP A 123 -16.06 8.87 -0.52
N VAL A 124 -15.39 9.35 0.53
CA VAL A 124 -15.00 8.58 1.74
C VAL A 124 -15.41 9.28 3.02
#